data_AF-A0AAE6XSY8-F1
#
_entry.id   AF-A0AAE6XSY8-F1
#
_cell.length_a   1.000
_cell.length_b   1.000
_cell.length_c   1.000
_cell.angle_alpha   90.00
_cell.angle_beta   90.00
_cell.angle_gamma   90.00
#
_symmetry.space_group_name_H-M   'P 1'
#
loop_
_entity.id
_entity.type
_entity.pdbx_description
1 polymer ?
#
loop_
_entity_poly.entity_id
_entity_poly.type
_entity_poly.pdbx_seq_one_letter_code
_entity_poly.pdbx_strand_id
1 'polypeptide(L)'
;MTDDRPAPHRQPDEADQPRDPRTPDERAAAAFDDGPADRTADTAHSDTSTFDQTAFAAPVDEAREREAREARESEARIAEARERDAREREAREAEAREVEAREAEARQRDVEDRERREREAREADAREREERDRRARDEEAQRQSPSQPIYVQAPVPPEKRGNRGFGVLIAVVAAIVFALLYSLGTALLASVRNPDAFGDVFGRYLLSPVFYVPTIAFLVLFVLLALLVNRGGWWAFVLGGLPVAILVYAAYVGTRLLQGGVMDLAPSEQALLLQRTVTFPDGILAGFLARELVTWLGAGISARGRRVKAKNVEARAEYDRKLAEQPDHR
;
A
#
# COMPACT_ATOMS: atom_id res chain seq x y z
N MET A 1 47.97 -30.85 21.24
CA MET A 1 49.03 -30.01 20.65
C MET A 1 49.09 -30.36 19.16
N THR A 2 48.33 -29.60 18.38
CA THR A 2 48.11 -29.58 16.90
C THR A 2 46.78 -28.82 16.76
N ASP A 3 46.73 -27.51 16.50
CA ASP A 3 47.29 -26.74 15.38
C ASP A 3 46.87 -27.34 14.03
N ASP A 4 45.81 -26.82 13.41
CA ASP A 4 45.91 -25.80 12.35
C ASP A 4 44.54 -25.61 11.65
N ARG A 5 44.13 -24.35 11.41
CA ARG A 5 43.13 -23.97 10.38
C ARG A 5 43.91 -23.67 9.06
N PRO A 6 43.35 -23.28 7.90
CA PRO A 6 41.97 -23.20 7.41
C PRO A 6 41.79 -23.87 6.01
N ALA A 7 40.58 -23.74 5.44
CA ALA A 7 40.22 -24.13 4.07
C ALA A 7 41.00 -23.37 2.96
N PRO A 8 41.08 -23.92 1.73
CA PRO A 8 41.27 -23.12 0.53
C PRO A 8 40.01 -23.03 -0.33
N HIS A 9 39.81 -21.83 -0.86
CA HIS A 9 38.83 -21.44 -1.86
C HIS A 9 39.06 -22.11 -3.23
N ARG A 10 37.97 -22.48 -3.92
CA ARG A 10 37.88 -22.42 -5.38
C ARG A 10 36.43 -22.21 -5.82
N GLN A 11 36.18 -21.06 -6.44
CA GLN A 11 35.09 -20.79 -7.39
C GLN A 11 35.60 -21.12 -8.82
N PRO A 12 34.83 -20.88 -9.89
CA PRO A 12 33.51 -21.42 -10.24
C PRO A 12 33.52 -22.01 -11.66
N ASP A 13 32.79 -23.10 -11.93
CA ASP A 13 32.53 -23.52 -13.31
C ASP A 13 31.15 -23.04 -13.77
N GLU A 14 31.24 -22.17 -14.77
CA GLU A 14 30.31 -21.80 -15.84
C GLU A 14 29.12 -22.74 -16.09
N ALA A 15 27.92 -22.20 -15.93
CA ALA A 15 26.86 -22.37 -16.93
C ALA A 15 25.95 -21.13 -16.86
N ASP A 16 26.08 -20.32 -17.89
CA ASP A 16 25.61 -18.96 -18.01
C ASP A 16 24.10 -18.87 -18.28
N GLN A 17 23.51 -17.78 -17.80
CA GLN A 17 22.09 -17.44 -17.85
C GLN A 17 21.66 -16.91 -19.23
N PRO A 18 20.36 -16.95 -19.56
CA PRO A 18 19.83 -16.34 -20.78
C PRO A 18 19.68 -14.82 -20.63
N ARG A 19 20.03 -14.06 -21.69
CA ARG A 19 19.71 -12.63 -21.82
C ARG A 19 19.08 -12.31 -23.17
N ASP A 20 17.90 -11.71 -23.06
CA ASP A 20 17.10 -10.88 -23.96
C ASP A 20 17.87 -9.59 -24.42
N PRO A 21 17.27 -8.53 -25.02
CA PRO A 21 16.29 -8.33 -26.11
C PRO A 21 16.87 -7.45 -27.24
N ARG A 22 16.21 -7.31 -28.42
CA ARG A 22 16.18 -6.04 -29.19
C ARG A 22 14.97 -5.90 -30.14
N THR A 23 14.28 -4.77 -30.01
CA THR A 23 13.61 -3.96 -31.06
C THR A 23 14.31 -2.59 -31.09
N PRO A 24 13.98 -1.58 -31.93
CA PRO A 24 13.37 -1.51 -33.28
C PRO A 24 14.11 -0.53 -34.25
N ASP A 25 13.51 -0.30 -35.44
CA ASP A 25 13.44 0.96 -36.22
C ASP A 25 14.23 1.21 -37.53
N GLU A 26 13.39 1.43 -38.57
CA GLU A 26 13.37 2.55 -39.55
C GLU A 26 14.23 2.60 -40.84
N ARG A 27 13.49 3.03 -41.89
CA ARG A 27 13.85 3.64 -43.20
C ARG A 27 14.02 2.69 -44.39
N ALA A 28 13.62 2.98 -45.64
CA ALA A 28 12.67 3.88 -46.34
C ALA A 28 13.09 3.86 -47.84
N ALA A 29 12.17 4.27 -48.75
CA ALA A 29 12.34 4.59 -50.19
C ALA A 29 12.30 3.42 -51.19
N ALA A 30 11.27 3.29 -52.05
CA ALA A 30 11.02 3.99 -53.35
C ALA A 30 11.96 3.48 -54.46
N ALA A 31 11.64 3.23 -55.73
CA ALA A 31 10.52 3.45 -56.65
C ALA A 31 10.83 2.65 -57.96
N PHE A 32 9.85 2.26 -58.79
CA PHE A 32 9.67 2.51 -60.26
C PHE A 32 9.26 1.16 -60.89
N ASP A 33 8.04 0.97 -61.40
CA ASP A 33 7.49 1.31 -62.74
C ASP A 33 8.28 0.77 -63.95
N ASP A 34 7.63 -0.14 -64.70
CA ASP A 34 7.59 -0.22 -66.18
C ASP A 34 7.05 -1.61 -66.63
N GLY A 35 5.90 -1.64 -67.31
CA GLY A 35 5.56 -2.72 -68.25
C GLY A 35 6.22 -2.47 -69.63
N PRO A 36 5.78 -3.08 -70.76
CA PRO A 36 4.92 -4.25 -70.97
C PRO A 36 5.45 -5.24 -72.06
N ALA A 37 4.68 -6.32 -72.28
CA ALA A 37 4.54 -7.13 -73.52
C ALA A 37 5.75 -7.94 -74.07
N ASP A 38 5.57 -9.25 -74.37
CA ASP A 38 5.27 -9.68 -75.74
C ASP A 38 4.84 -11.18 -75.86
N ARG A 39 4.10 -11.42 -76.95
CA ARG A 39 3.58 -12.63 -77.64
C ARG A 39 4.53 -13.87 -77.58
N THR A 40 4.09 -15.13 -77.67
CA THR A 40 3.33 -15.84 -78.73
C THR A 40 2.94 -17.24 -78.20
N ALA A 41 1.67 -17.65 -78.25
CA ALA A 41 1.09 -18.58 -79.22
C ALA A 41 1.97 -19.79 -79.63
N ASP A 42 1.59 -21.02 -79.24
CA ASP A 42 1.32 -22.08 -80.23
C ASP A 42 0.46 -23.26 -79.70
N THR A 43 -0.47 -23.66 -80.58
CA THR A 43 -1.12 -24.98 -80.85
C THR A 43 -1.26 -26.04 -79.74
N ALA A 44 -2.47 -26.46 -79.33
CA ALA A 44 -3.51 -27.26 -80.01
C ALA A 44 -3.52 -28.75 -79.59
N HIS A 45 -4.57 -29.16 -78.87
CA HIS A 45 -5.18 -30.48 -79.04
C HIS A 45 -6.67 -30.46 -78.68
N SER A 46 -7.43 -31.10 -79.55
CA SER A 46 -8.87 -31.36 -79.56
C SER A 46 -9.21 -32.44 -78.51
N ASP A 47 -10.43 -32.80 -78.11
CA ASP A 47 -11.80 -32.71 -78.65
C ASP A 47 -12.77 -32.86 -77.45
N THR A 48 -13.98 -32.28 -77.53
CA THR A 48 -15.28 -32.99 -77.58
C THR A 48 -16.47 -32.19 -76.99
N SER A 49 -17.57 -32.30 -77.74
CA SER A 49 -18.99 -32.25 -77.32
C SER A 49 -19.70 -30.90 -77.20
N THR A 50 -20.28 -30.50 -78.33
CA THR A 50 -21.50 -29.69 -78.43
C THR A 50 -22.68 -30.34 -77.68
N PHE A 51 -23.24 -29.64 -76.71
CA PHE A 51 -24.64 -29.82 -76.27
C PHE A 51 -25.23 -28.44 -76.01
N ASP A 52 -26.25 -28.08 -76.79
CA ASP A 52 -27.02 -26.85 -76.65
C ASP A 52 -28.40 -27.20 -76.12
N GLN A 53 -28.72 -26.74 -74.90
CA GLN A 53 -30.05 -26.21 -74.52
C GLN A 53 -30.09 -25.77 -73.05
N THR A 54 -30.06 -24.45 -72.87
CA THR A 54 -30.86 -23.66 -71.91
C THR A 54 -31.35 -24.35 -70.63
N ALA A 55 -30.62 -24.19 -69.53
CA ALA A 55 -31.17 -24.05 -68.19
C ALA A 55 -30.08 -23.52 -67.22
N PHE A 56 -30.45 -22.56 -66.37
CA PHE A 56 -29.69 -22.03 -65.22
C PHE A 56 -28.61 -20.96 -65.47
N ALA A 57 -29.06 -19.73 -65.76
CA ALA A 57 -28.30 -18.52 -65.43
C ALA A 57 -28.56 -18.13 -63.95
N ALA A 58 -27.76 -18.66 -63.03
CA ALA A 58 -27.49 -18.20 -61.66
C ALA A 58 -26.45 -19.17 -61.06
N PRO A 59 -25.38 -18.76 -60.32
CA PRO A 59 -25.31 -17.61 -59.40
C PRO A 59 -23.91 -16.94 -59.35
N VAL A 60 -23.34 -16.47 -60.47
CA VAL A 60 -22.01 -15.81 -60.44
C VAL A 60 -22.10 -14.32 -60.11
N ASP A 61 -23.17 -13.65 -60.54
CA ASP A 61 -23.40 -12.24 -60.19
C ASP A 61 -23.79 -12.05 -58.72
N GLU A 62 -24.56 -12.98 -58.14
CA GLU A 62 -24.89 -12.94 -56.71
C GLU A 62 -23.66 -13.10 -55.80
N ALA A 63 -22.69 -13.93 -56.20
CA ALA A 63 -21.48 -14.15 -55.40
C ALA A 63 -20.60 -12.89 -55.37
N ARG A 64 -20.40 -12.24 -56.52
CA ARG A 64 -19.66 -10.97 -56.60
C ARG A 64 -20.37 -9.82 -55.90
N GLU A 65 -21.70 -9.76 -55.98
CA GLU A 65 -22.49 -8.77 -55.24
C GLU A 65 -22.41 -8.99 -53.73
N ARG A 66 -22.36 -10.25 -53.26
CA ARG A 66 -22.15 -10.58 -51.83
C ARG A 66 -20.76 -10.17 -51.37
N GLU A 67 -19.70 -10.50 -52.11
CA GLU A 67 -18.34 -10.08 -51.78
C GLU A 67 -18.20 -8.55 -51.76
N ALA A 68 -18.82 -7.84 -52.72
CA ALA A 68 -18.82 -6.37 -52.73
C ALA A 68 -19.61 -5.76 -51.56
N ARG A 69 -20.70 -6.41 -51.12
CA ARG A 69 -21.44 -6.01 -49.91
C ARG A 69 -20.64 -6.26 -48.64
N GLU A 70 -20.00 -7.42 -48.52
CA GLU A 70 -19.14 -7.78 -47.38
C GLU A 70 -17.92 -6.86 -47.29
N ALA A 71 -17.32 -6.48 -48.42
CA ALA A 71 -16.25 -5.50 -48.47
C ALA A 71 -16.72 -4.13 -47.95
N ARG A 72 -17.87 -3.63 -48.42
CA ARG A 72 -18.46 -2.36 -47.94
C ARG A 72 -18.84 -2.41 -46.46
N GLU A 73 -19.36 -3.53 -45.98
CA GLU A 73 -19.65 -3.72 -44.56
C GLU A 73 -18.37 -3.77 -43.71
N SER A 74 -17.30 -4.42 -44.20
CA SER A 74 -16.02 -4.45 -43.51
C SER A 74 -15.37 -3.06 -43.45
N GLU A 75 -15.46 -2.29 -44.53
CA GLU A 75 -14.99 -0.91 -44.59
C GLU A 75 -15.80 0.00 -43.66
N ALA A 76 -17.13 -0.17 -43.61
CA ALA A 76 -17.99 0.54 -42.67
C ALA A 76 -17.68 0.20 -41.20
N ARG A 77 -17.42 -1.08 -40.89
CA ARG A 77 -16.99 -1.51 -39.54
C ARG A 77 -15.64 -0.90 -39.15
N ILE A 78 -14.70 -0.82 -40.07
CA ILE A 78 -13.39 -0.19 -39.83
C ILE A 78 -13.54 1.34 -39.66
N ALA A 79 -14.40 1.98 -40.45
CA ALA A 79 -14.70 3.40 -40.31
C ALA A 79 -15.35 3.72 -38.95
N GLU A 80 -16.33 2.91 -38.51
CA GLU A 80 -16.96 3.07 -37.20
C GLU A 80 -15.95 2.85 -36.05
N ALA A 81 -15.06 1.87 -36.17
CA ALA A 81 -13.99 1.65 -35.19
C ALA A 81 -13.05 2.87 -35.09
N ARG A 82 -12.66 3.46 -36.21
CA ARG A 82 -11.83 4.68 -36.23
C ARG A 82 -12.54 5.88 -35.60
N GLU A 83 -13.85 6.03 -35.83
CA GLU A 83 -14.62 7.08 -35.18
C GLU A 83 -14.72 6.88 -33.67
N ARG A 84 -14.91 5.64 -33.20
CA ARG A 84 -14.91 5.31 -31.77
C ARG A 84 -13.57 5.63 -31.13
N ASP A 85 -12.47 5.23 -31.77
CA ASP A 85 -11.12 5.53 -31.29
C ASP A 85 -10.85 7.05 -31.23
N ALA A 86 -11.33 7.81 -32.22
CA ALA A 86 -11.20 9.26 -32.23
C ALA A 86 -11.98 9.92 -31.08
N ARG A 87 -13.22 9.48 -30.82
CA ARG A 87 -14.03 9.98 -29.71
C ARG A 87 -13.43 9.60 -28.35
N GLU A 88 -12.86 8.40 -28.22
CA GLU A 88 -12.19 7.99 -27.00
C GLU A 88 -10.93 8.80 -26.72
N ARG A 89 -10.15 9.12 -27.77
CA ARG A 89 -8.99 10.02 -27.64
C ARG A 89 -9.40 11.42 -27.21
N GLU A 90 -10.45 11.99 -27.81
CA GLU A 90 -10.98 13.30 -27.43
C GLU A 90 -11.49 13.32 -25.98
N ALA A 91 -12.17 12.26 -25.54
CA ALA A 91 -12.62 12.13 -24.15
C ALA A 91 -11.43 12.06 -23.16
N ARG A 92 -10.39 11.29 -23.49
CA ARG A 92 -9.16 11.19 -22.68
C ARG A 92 -8.42 12.54 -22.62
N GLU A 93 -8.37 13.28 -23.72
CA GLU A 93 -7.77 14.63 -23.74
C GLU A 93 -8.58 15.63 -22.91
N ALA A 94 -9.92 15.56 -22.96
CA ALA A 94 -10.78 16.41 -22.14
C ALA A 94 -10.61 16.12 -20.63
N GLU A 95 -10.54 14.83 -20.26
CA GLU A 95 -10.28 14.42 -18.88
C GLU A 95 -8.90 14.90 -18.40
N ALA A 96 -7.86 14.76 -19.24
CA ALA A 96 -6.52 15.24 -18.92
C ALA A 96 -6.49 16.76 -18.65
N ARG A 97 -7.20 17.55 -19.47
CA ARG A 97 -7.33 19.02 -19.26
C ARG A 97 -8.07 19.37 -17.97
N GLU A 98 -9.10 18.59 -17.62
CA GLU A 98 -9.83 18.80 -16.37
C GLU A 98 -8.96 18.50 -15.14
N VAL A 99 -8.18 17.41 -15.19
CA VAL A 99 -7.22 17.09 -14.13
C VAL A 99 -6.16 18.19 -13.99
N GLU A 100 -5.60 18.67 -15.11
CA GLU A 100 -4.62 19.76 -15.10
C GLU A 100 -5.20 21.05 -14.50
N ALA A 101 -6.45 21.40 -14.84
CA ALA A 101 -7.14 22.55 -14.29
C ALA A 101 -7.36 22.43 -12.76
N ARG A 102 -7.79 21.25 -12.29
CA ARG A 102 -7.97 20.97 -10.85
C ARG A 102 -6.65 21.03 -10.09
N GLU A 103 -5.57 20.52 -10.68
CA GLU A 103 -4.24 20.62 -10.08
C GLU A 103 -3.75 22.07 -10.04
N ALA A 104 -3.99 22.86 -11.08
CA ALA A 104 -3.64 24.28 -11.10
C ALA A 104 -4.39 25.06 -10.01
N GLU A 105 -5.67 24.77 -9.81
CA GLU A 105 -6.47 25.37 -8.74
C GLU A 105 -5.96 24.95 -7.34
N ALA A 106 -5.61 23.68 -7.15
CA ALA A 106 -5.01 23.20 -5.91
C ALA A 106 -3.68 23.91 -5.61
N ARG A 107 -2.82 24.07 -6.62
CA ARG A 107 -1.55 24.81 -6.51
C ARG A 107 -1.77 26.28 -6.12
N GLN A 108 -2.80 26.94 -6.65
CA GLN A 108 -3.14 28.32 -6.27
C GLN A 108 -3.58 28.40 -4.81
N ARG A 109 -4.47 27.50 -4.36
CA ARG A 109 -4.91 27.45 -2.96
C ARG A 109 -3.75 27.21 -1.99
N ASP A 110 -2.81 26.35 -2.34
CA ASP A 110 -1.61 26.11 -1.53
C ASP A 110 -0.73 27.36 -1.39
N VAL A 111 -0.60 28.16 -2.45
CA VAL A 111 0.11 29.45 -2.42
C VAL A 111 -0.61 30.45 -1.53
N GLU A 112 -1.92 30.60 -1.68
CA GLU A 112 -2.73 31.51 -0.85
C GLU A 112 -2.67 31.14 0.64
N ASP A 113 -2.77 29.85 0.96
CA ASP A 113 -2.66 29.37 2.33
C ASP A 113 -1.27 29.58 2.91
N ARG A 114 -0.22 29.44 2.09
CA ARG A 114 1.15 29.76 2.50
C ARG A 114 1.30 31.25 2.80
N GLU A 115 0.79 32.12 1.93
CA GLU A 115 0.82 33.57 2.15
C GLU A 115 0.05 33.97 3.42
N ARG A 116 -1.11 33.35 3.67
CA ARG A 116 -1.87 33.54 4.92
C ARG A 116 -1.04 33.16 6.14
N ARG A 117 -0.43 31.99 6.14
CA ARG A 117 0.43 31.51 7.25
C ARG A 117 1.63 32.42 7.47
N GLU A 118 2.25 32.92 6.41
CA GLU A 118 3.37 33.86 6.50
C GLU A 118 2.93 35.22 7.09
N ARG A 119 1.73 35.71 6.75
CA ARG A 119 1.16 36.93 7.35
C ARG A 119 0.87 36.75 8.83
N GLU A 120 0.21 35.65 9.20
CA GLU A 120 -0.08 35.31 10.60
C GLU A 120 1.20 35.19 11.44
N ALA A 121 2.26 34.58 10.89
CA ALA A 121 3.55 34.48 11.57
C ALA A 121 4.21 35.84 11.78
N ARG A 122 4.14 36.76 10.81
CA ARG A 122 4.65 38.13 10.94
C ARG A 122 3.89 38.93 11.99
N GLU A 123 2.56 38.78 12.04
CA GLU A 123 1.74 39.42 13.06
C GLU A 123 2.03 38.87 14.46
N ALA A 124 2.26 37.57 14.58
CA ALA A 124 2.65 36.94 15.85
C ALA A 124 4.01 37.46 16.35
N ASP A 125 5.02 37.54 15.47
CA ASP A 125 6.35 38.09 15.82
C ASP A 125 6.26 39.57 16.23
N ALA A 126 5.42 40.37 15.55
CA ALA A 126 5.18 41.75 15.92
C ALA A 126 4.55 41.88 17.32
N ARG A 127 3.55 41.05 17.64
CA ARG A 127 2.90 41.03 18.97
C ARG A 127 3.87 40.59 20.06
N GLU A 128 4.70 39.58 19.78
CA GLU A 128 5.71 39.11 20.73
C GLU A 128 6.76 40.20 21.03
N ARG A 129 7.21 40.94 20.01
CA ARG A 129 8.10 42.09 20.18
C ARG A 129 7.46 43.19 21.02
N GLU A 130 6.20 43.54 20.75
CA GLU A 130 5.48 44.53 21.55
C GLU A 130 5.29 44.11 23.02
N GLU A 131 5.02 42.83 23.27
CA GLU A 131 4.96 42.29 24.63
C GLU A 131 6.32 42.33 25.31
N ARG A 132 7.39 41.98 24.60
CA ARG A 132 8.76 42.03 25.12
C ARG A 132 9.16 43.47 25.48
N ASP A 133 8.82 44.44 24.65
CA ASP A 133 9.09 45.86 24.90
C ASP A 133 8.23 46.43 26.04
N ARG A 134 7.01 45.93 26.23
CA ARG A 134 6.19 46.23 27.41
C ARG A 134 6.81 45.65 28.68
N ARG A 135 7.19 44.37 28.66
CA ARG A 135 7.86 43.71 29.80
C ARG A 135 9.18 44.40 30.16
N ALA A 136 9.97 44.81 29.17
CA ALA A 136 11.22 45.54 29.42
C ALA A 136 10.96 46.90 30.11
N ARG A 137 9.93 47.64 29.69
CA ARG A 137 9.51 48.90 30.34
C ARG A 137 9.00 48.67 31.77
N ASP A 138 8.22 47.62 31.98
CA ASP A 138 7.72 47.24 33.31
C ASP A 138 8.86 46.79 34.24
N GLU A 139 9.85 46.06 33.73
CA GLU A 139 11.05 45.66 34.46
C GLU A 139 11.94 46.87 34.82
N GLU A 140 12.12 47.83 33.90
CA GLU A 140 12.84 49.08 34.18
C GLU A 140 12.14 49.91 35.27
N ALA A 141 10.79 49.96 35.26
CA ALA A 141 10.01 50.60 36.31
C ALA A 141 10.13 49.87 37.67
N GLN A 142 10.20 48.54 37.68
CA GLN A 142 10.37 47.74 38.91
C GLN A 142 11.78 47.83 39.49
N ARG A 143 12.83 47.94 38.67
CA ARG A 143 14.23 48.10 39.13
C ARG A 143 14.49 49.42 39.89
N GLN A 144 13.60 50.40 39.78
CA GLN A 144 13.64 51.64 40.55
C GLN A 144 13.02 51.52 41.96
N SER A 145 12.48 50.35 42.33
CA SER A 145 11.96 50.07 43.68
C SER A 145 12.99 49.35 44.55
N PRO A 146 13.05 49.62 45.88
CA PRO A 146 14.05 49.04 46.76
C PRO A 146 13.88 47.50 46.86
N SER A 147 14.99 46.78 46.70
CA SER A 147 15.03 45.32 46.56
C SER A 147 14.50 44.59 47.79
N GLN A 148 13.34 43.94 47.65
CA GLN A 148 12.88 42.91 48.56
C GLN A 148 13.73 41.63 48.39
N PRO A 149 13.95 40.83 49.45
CA PRO A 149 14.73 39.60 49.36
C PRO A 149 14.16 38.65 48.31
N ILE A 150 15.01 38.24 47.37
CA ILE A 150 14.66 37.31 46.29
C ILE A 150 14.46 35.93 46.90
N TYR A 151 13.21 35.47 46.95
CA TYR A 151 12.90 34.07 47.20
C TYR A 151 13.36 33.25 46.00
N VAL A 152 14.50 32.57 46.12
CA VAL A 152 14.93 31.54 45.17
C VAL A 152 13.86 30.46 45.14
N GLN A 153 13.07 30.43 44.06
CA GLN A 153 12.15 29.32 43.82
C GLN A 153 12.97 28.04 43.71
N ALA A 154 12.64 27.05 44.54
CA ALA A 154 13.22 25.72 44.40
C ALA A 154 12.96 25.21 42.97
N PRO A 155 13.93 24.53 42.32
CA PRO A 155 13.72 23.96 41.00
C PRO A 155 12.46 23.09 41.01
N VAL A 156 11.61 23.20 39.98
CA VAL A 156 10.45 22.33 39.84
C VAL A 156 10.87 20.97 39.27
N PRO A 157 10.45 19.85 39.87
CA PRO A 157 10.84 18.52 39.40
C PRO A 157 10.31 18.26 37.98
N PRO A 158 11.14 17.69 37.07
CA PRO A 158 10.74 17.47 35.70
C PRO A 158 9.68 16.37 35.59
N GLU A 159 8.66 16.60 34.76
CA GLU A 159 7.63 15.61 34.49
C GLU A 159 8.16 14.44 33.65
N LYS A 160 7.77 13.21 34.02
CA LYS A 160 8.17 12.00 33.31
C LYS A 160 7.36 11.84 32.03
N ARG A 161 7.95 12.11 30.87
CA ARG A 161 7.30 11.86 29.56
C ARG A 161 7.03 10.37 29.35
N GLY A 162 5.84 10.02 28.88
CA GLY A 162 5.40 8.65 28.60
C GLY A 162 5.57 8.24 27.13
N ASN A 163 5.62 6.93 26.86
CA ASN A 163 5.64 6.37 25.50
C ASN A 163 4.31 5.68 25.12
N ARG A 164 3.31 5.71 26.02
CA ARG A 164 2.05 4.97 25.87
C ARG A 164 1.28 5.36 24.62
N GLY A 165 1.09 6.67 24.39
CA GLY A 165 0.37 7.16 23.21
C GLY A 165 1.02 6.75 21.88
N PHE A 166 2.35 6.76 21.82
CA PHE A 166 3.08 6.28 20.65
C PHE A 166 2.88 4.78 20.43
N GLY A 167 2.87 3.98 21.52
CA GLY A 167 2.57 2.55 21.43
C GLY A 167 1.18 2.27 20.85
N VAL A 168 0.17 3.03 21.29
CA VAL A 168 -1.21 2.92 20.75
C VAL A 168 -1.25 3.30 19.27
N LEU A 169 -0.62 4.40 18.88
CA LEU A 169 -0.54 4.82 17.47
C LEU A 169 0.06 3.73 16.58
N ILE A 170 1.19 3.14 17.00
CA ILE A 170 1.82 2.05 16.26
C ILE A 170 0.93 0.82 16.20
N ALA A 171 0.19 0.50 17.27
CA ALA A 171 -0.76 -0.61 17.26
C ALA A 171 -1.92 -0.39 16.27
N VAL A 172 -2.41 0.85 16.13
CA VAL A 172 -3.42 1.20 15.11
C VAL A 172 -2.87 1.04 13.70
N VAL A 173 -1.67 1.57 13.44
CA VAL A 173 -0.99 1.38 12.14
C VAL A 173 -0.79 -0.10 11.85
N ALA A 174 -0.37 -0.88 12.85
CA ALA A 174 -0.22 -2.32 12.74
C ALA A 174 -1.53 -3.02 12.39
N ALA A 175 -2.65 -2.59 12.96
CA ALA A 175 -3.96 -3.17 12.66
C ALA A 175 -4.40 -2.89 11.22
N ILE A 176 -4.08 -1.70 10.70
CA ILE A 176 -4.31 -1.38 9.29
C ILE A 176 -3.45 -2.28 8.39
N VAL A 177 -2.16 -2.41 8.70
CA VAL A 177 -1.26 -3.30 7.95
C VAL A 177 -1.71 -4.75 8.05
N PHE A 178 -2.12 -5.21 9.22
CA PHE A 178 -2.68 -6.54 9.44
C PHE A 178 -3.91 -6.76 8.56
N ALA A 179 -4.87 -5.83 8.58
CA ALA A 179 -6.08 -5.90 7.78
C ALA A 179 -5.78 -6.00 6.28
N LEU A 180 -4.85 -5.20 5.77
CA LEU A 180 -4.42 -5.22 4.38
C LEU A 180 -3.75 -6.54 4.00
N LEU A 181 -2.75 -6.98 4.79
CA LEU A 181 -2.03 -8.23 4.51
C LEU A 181 -2.94 -9.47 4.67
N TYR A 182 -3.84 -9.44 5.65
CA TYR A 182 -4.74 -10.55 5.92
C TYR A 182 -5.80 -10.69 4.83
N SER A 183 -6.45 -9.58 4.44
CA SER A 183 -7.41 -9.58 3.32
C SER A 183 -6.75 -9.94 1.99
N LEU A 184 -5.58 -9.38 1.70
CA LEU A 184 -4.84 -9.72 0.49
C LEU A 184 -4.41 -11.19 0.48
N GLY A 185 -3.82 -11.69 1.58
CA GLY A 185 -3.35 -13.07 1.66
C GLY A 185 -4.49 -14.09 1.57
N THR A 186 -5.64 -13.81 2.17
CA THR A 186 -6.83 -14.68 2.06
C THR A 186 -7.45 -14.63 0.67
N ALA A 187 -7.52 -13.46 0.03
CA ALA A 187 -7.99 -13.34 -1.34
C ALA A 187 -7.05 -14.03 -2.34
N LEU A 188 -5.73 -13.95 -2.15
CA LEU A 188 -4.75 -14.71 -2.93
C LEU A 188 -4.93 -16.22 -2.75
N LEU A 189 -5.12 -16.70 -1.51
CA LEU A 189 -5.42 -18.11 -1.24
C LEU A 189 -6.72 -18.58 -1.93
N ALA A 190 -7.75 -17.73 -1.98
CA ALA A 190 -9.00 -18.01 -2.68
C ALA A 190 -8.82 -17.99 -4.22
N SER A 191 -8.00 -17.07 -4.73
CA SER A 191 -7.70 -16.90 -6.16
C SER A 191 -7.04 -18.12 -6.79
N VAL A 192 -6.34 -18.94 -6.01
CA VAL A 192 -5.76 -20.22 -6.48
C VAL A 192 -6.84 -21.14 -7.05
N ARG A 193 -8.07 -21.04 -6.55
CA ARG A 193 -9.19 -21.88 -7.02
C ARG A 193 -10.02 -21.21 -8.12
N ASN A 194 -10.19 -19.89 -8.06
CA ASN A 194 -10.98 -19.11 -9.02
C ASN A 194 -10.39 -17.69 -9.19
N PRO A 195 -9.53 -17.47 -10.20
CA PRO A 195 -8.87 -16.17 -10.41
C PRO A 195 -9.83 -15.02 -10.76
N ASP A 196 -10.85 -15.29 -11.56
CA ASP A 196 -11.75 -14.26 -12.11
C ASP A 196 -12.67 -13.62 -11.05
N ALA A 197 -12.83 -14.28 -9.90
CA ALA A 197 -13.72 -13.86 -8.83
C ALA A 197 -13.04 -12.97 -7.77
N PHE A 198 -11.75 -12.63 -7.95
CA PHE A 198 -10.95 -11.97 -6.91
C PHE A 198 -11.59 -10.68 -6.37
N GLY A 199 -12.00 -9.75 -7.25
CA GLY A 199 -12.55 -8.46 -6.84
C GLY A 199 -13.84 -8.57 -6.03
N ASP A 200 -14.78 -9.39 -6.50
CA ASP A 200 -16.06 -9.65 -5.85
C ASP A 200 -15.89 -10.37 -4.50
N VAL A 201 -15.01 -11.36 -4.45
CA VAL A 201 -14.71 -12.12 -3.22
C VAL A 201 -14.03 -11.21 -2.21
N PHE A 202 -13.09 -10.37 -2.64
CA PHE A 202 -12.37 -9.44 -1.78
C PHE A 202 -13.33 -8.42 -1.11
N GLY A 203 -14.21 -7.79 -1.89
CA GLY A 203 -15.16 -6.80 -1.36
C GLY A 203 -16.13 -7.41 -0.33
N ARG A 204 -16.67 -8.60 -0.59
CA ARG A 204 -17.55 -9.31 0.36
C ARG A 204 -16.79 -9.79 1.59
N TYR A 205 -15.53 -10.18 1.41
CA TYR A 205 -14.70 -10.67 2.51
C TYR A 205 -14.42 -9.59 3.56
N LEU A 206 -14.18 -8.34 3.14
CA LEU A 206 -13.98 -7.20 4.06
C LEU A 206 -15.17 -6.93 4.99
N LEU A 207 -16.38 -7.29 4.56
CA LEU A 207 -17.61 -7.17 5.36
C LEU A 207 -17.91 -8.44 6.17
N SER A 208 -17.12 -9.51 5.99
CA SER A 208 -17.36 -10.78 6.66
C SER A 208 -16.87 -10.77 8.11
N PRO A 209 -17.59 -11.42 9.05
CA PRO A 209 -17.14 -11.57 10.43
C PRO A 209 -15.74 -12.19 10.54
N VAL A 210 -15.44 -13.16 9.67
CA VAL A 210 -14.16 -13.85 9.64
C VAL A 210 -12.98 -12.92 9.34
N PHE A 211 -13.24 -11.78 8.70
CA PHE A 211 -12.22 -10.75 8.50
C PHE A 211 -12.13 -9.76 9.67
N TYR A 212 -13.24 -9.12 10.03
CA TYR A 212 -13.18 -7.98 10.96
C TYR A 212 -12.98 -8.43 12.41
N VAL A 213 -13.47 -9.61 12.83
CA VAL A 213 -13.32 -10.08 14.21
C VAL A 213 -11.84 -10.34 14.57
N PRO A 214 -11.06 -11.12 13.79
CA PRO A 214 -9.62 -11.28 14.07
C PRO A 214 -8.84 -9.96 13.98
N THR A 215 -9.23 -9.07 13.07
CA THR A 215 -8.60 -7.75 12.91
C THR A 215 -8.81 -6.86 14.15
N ILE A 216 -10.04 -6.81 14.66
CA ILE A 216 -10.37 -6.09 15.90
C ILE A 216 -9.67 -6.73 17.11
N ALA A 217 -9.68 -8.07 17.19
CA ALA A 217 -8.98 -8.80 18.25
C ALA A 217 -7.48 -8.46 18.24
N PHE A 218 -6.84 -8.46 17.07
CA PHE A 218 -5.44 -8.08 16.91
C PHE A 218 -5.18 -6.64 17.39
N LEU A 219 -6.01 -5.67 16.96
CA LEU A 219 -5.91 -4.27 17.38
C LEU A 219 -5.97 -4.15 18.91
N VAL A 220 -7.01 -4.73 19.53
CA VAL A 220 -7.22 -4.64 20.98
C VAL A 220 -6.07 -5.30 21.73
N LEU A 221 -5.69 -6.52 21.34
CA LEU A 221 -4.61 -7.26 22.00
C LEU A 221 -3.26 -6.56 21.86
N PHE A 222 -2.97 -5.99 20.68
CA PHE A 222 -1.70 -5.29 20.49
C PHE A 222 -1.67 -3.94 21.22
N VAL A 223 -2.79 -3.21 21.29
CA VAL A 223 -2.92 -2.02 22.13
C VAL A 223 -2.68 -2.38 23.59
N LEU A 224 -3.33 -3.43 24.10
CA LEU A 224 -3.15 -3.90 25.47
C LEU A 224 -1.69 -4.28 25.74
N LEU A 225 -1.05 -5.01 24.82
CA LEU A 225 0.36 -5.36 24.92
C LEU A 225 1.26 -4.12 24.91
N ALA A 226 1.02 -3.15 24.02
CA ALA A 226 1.80 -1.92 23.95
C ALA A 226 1.67 -1.08 25.24
N LEU A 227 0.49 -1.02 25.82
CA LEU A 227 0.23 -0.34 27.10
C LEU A 227 0.88 -1.07 28.28
N LEU A 228 0.83 -2.40 28.29
CA LEU A 228 1.46 -3.24 29.31
C LEU A 228 2.98 -3.13 29.27
N VAL A 229 3.57 -3.21 28.07
CA VAL A 229 5.03 -3.18 27.89
C VAL A 229 5.59 -1.78 28.16
N ASN A 230 4.94 -0.71 27.69
CA ASN A 230 5.26 0.73 27.88
C ASN A 230 6.72 1.16 27.57
N ARG A 231 7.70 0.66 28.35
CA ARG A 231 9.15 0.88 28.21
C ARG A 231 9.98 -0.42 28.16
N GLY A 232 9.33 -1.57 28.03
CA GLY A 232 10.01 -2.85 27.92
C GLY A 232 10.86 -2.94 26.66
N GLY A 233 11.89 -3.77 26.74
CA GLY A 233 12.76 -4.08 25.60
C GLY A 233 12.00 -4.81 24.49
N TRP A 234 12.62 -4.89 23.31
CA TRP A 234 12.03 -5.56 22.15
C TRP A 234 11.60 -7.00 22.46
N TRP A 235 12.38 -7.73 23.28
CA TRP A 235 12.04 -9.08 23.77
C TRP A 235 10.65 -9.20 24.40
N ALA A 236 10.12 -8.15 25.02
CA ALA A 236 8.77 -8.17 25.60
C ALA A 236 7.69 -8.28 24.51
N PHE A 237 7.91 -7.69 23.33
CA PHE A 237 7.03 -7.84 22.18
C PHE A 237 7.25 -9.18 21.46
N VAL A 238 8.47 -9.71 21.47
CA VAL A 238 8.74 -11.06 20.95
C VAL A 238 7.97 -12.11 21.77
N LEU A 239 8.06 -12.06 23.10
CA LEU A 239 7.35 -13.00 23.97
C LEU A 239 5.85 -12.71 24.02
N GLY A 240 5.46 -11.44 24.09
CA GLY A 240 4.05 -11.02 24.11
C GLY A 240 3.33 -11.25 22.78
N GLY A 241 4.04 -11.33 21.66
CA GLY A 241 3.45 -11.62 20.36
C GLY A 241 2.91 -13.05 20.24
N LEU A 242 3.43 -14.02 21.00
CA LEU A 242 2.92 -15.39 21.01
C LEU A 242 1.47 -15.49 21.53
N PRO A 243 1.13 -15.00 22.74
CA PRO A 243 -0.25 -15.04 23.22
C PRO A 243 -1.17 -14.18 22.35
N VAL A 244 -0.70 -13.05 21.80
CA VAL A 244 -1.48 -12.26 20.84
C VAL A 244 -1.82 -13.10 19.61
N ALA A 245 -0.84 -13.77 19.00
CA ALA A 245 -1.06 -14.62 17.83
C ALA A 245 -2.03 -15.78 18.11
N ILE A 246 -1.89 -16.45 19.26
CA ILE A 246 -2.78 -17.53 19.68
C ILE A 246 -4.22 -17.03 19.85
N LEU A 247 -4.41 -15.88 20.50
CA LEU A 247 -5.73 -15.32 20.73
C LEU A 247 -6.38 -14.80 19.44
N VAL A 248 -5.60 -14.22 18.52
CA VAL A 248 -6.10 -13.84 17.18
C VAL A 248 -6.50 -15.07 16.37
N TYR A 249 -5.70 -16.14 16.42
CA TYR A 249 -6.05 -17.42 15.80
C TYR A 249 -7.32 -18.02 16.39
N ALA A 250 -7.46 -18.01 17.73
CA ALA A 250 -8.67 -18.47 18.40
C ALA A 250 -9.90 -17.64 18.03
N ALA A 251 -9.75 -16.31 17.91
CA ALA A 251 -10.82 -15.43 17.43
C ALA A 251 -11.25 -15.76 16.00
N TYR A 252 -10.30 -16.05 15.11
CA TYR A 252 -10.59 -16.55 13.76
C TYR A 252 -11.36 -17.87 13.81
N VAL A 253 -10.84 -18.89 14.52
CA VAL A 253 -11.48 -20.21 14.61
C VAL A 253 -12.89 -20.08 15.17
N GLY A 254 -13.07 -19.37 16.28
CA GLY A 254 -14.38 -19.14 16.89
C GLY A 254 -15.36 -18.48 15.92
N THR A 255 -14.92 -17.46 15.19
CA THR A 255 -15.78 -16.77 14.21
C THR A 255 -16.17 -17.69 13.05
N ARG A 256 -15.23 -18.49 12.55
CA ARG A 256 -15.46 -19.44 11.45
C ARG A 256 -16.39 -20.58 11.88
N LEU A 257 -16.29 -21.06 13.12
CA LEU A 257 -17.20 -22.05 13.68
C LEU A 257 -18.63 -21.51 13.80
N LEU A 258 -18.78 -20.28 14.30
CA LEU A 258 -20.08 -19.62 14.40
C LEU A 258 -20.70 -19.38 13.02
N GLN A 259 -19.91 -18.92 12.04
CA GLN A 259 -20.39 -18.78 10.65
C GLN A 259 -20.80 -20.12 10.03
N GLY A 260 -20.15 -21.22 10.44
CA GLY A 260 -20.48 -22.58 10.01
C GLY A 260 -21.69 -23.20 10.70
N GLY A 261 -22.39 -22.48 11.59
CA GLY A 261 -23.56 -23.01 12.30
C GLY A 261 -23.23 -24.14 13.26
N VAL A 262 -22.05 -24.13 13.89
CA VAL A 262 -21.57 -25.25 14.74
C VAL A 262 -22.58 -25.70 15.81
N MET A 263 -23.42 -24.78 16.30
CA MET A 263 -24.42 -25.08 17.34
C MET A 263 -25.60 -25.90 16.81
N ASP A 264 -25.85 -25.87 15.50
CA ASP A 264 -26.97 -26.55 14.85
C ASP A 264 -26.59 -27.95 14.31
N LEU A 265 -25.29 -28.27 14.33
CA LEU A 265 -24.74 -29.51 13.77
C LEU A 265 -24.72 -30.65 14.79
N ALA A 266 -24.73 -31.90 14.30
CA ALA A 266 -24.51 -33.06 15.14
C ALA A 266 -23.07 -33.09 15.70
N PRO A 267 -22.79 -33.71 16.87
CA PRO A 267 -21.45 -33.70 17.48
C PRO A 267 -20.32 -34.22 16.56
N SER A 268 -20.60 -35.20 15.70
CA SER A 268 -19.64 -35.71 14.71
C SER A 268 -19.33 -34.68 13.61
N GLU A 269 -20.32 -33.92 13.17
CA GLU A 269 -20.19 -32.85 12.18
C GLU A 269 -19.48 -31.63 12.78
N GLN A 270 -19.74 -31.32 14.05
CA GLN A 270 -19.01 -30.30 14.80
C GLN A 270 -17.50 -30.61 14.84
N ALA A 271 -17.14 -31.86 15.12
CA ALA A 271 -15.74 -32.30 15.14
C ALA A 271 -15.08 -32.17 13.76
N LEU A 272 -15.80 -32.54 12.68
CA LEU A 272 -15.30 -32.38 11.30
C LEU A 272 -15.12 -30.91 10.93
N LEU A 273 -16.08 -30.05 11.30
CA LEU A 273 -16.01 -28.61 11.06
C LEU A 273 -14.81 -28.00 11.79
N LEU A 274 -14.58 -28.39 13.04
CA LEU A 274 -13.44 -27.96 13.83
C LEU A 274 -12.12 -28.41 13.20
N GLN A 275 -11.99 -29.69 12.85
CA GLN A 275 -10.81 -30.24 12.19
C GLN A 275 -10.50 -29.48 10.90
N ARG A 276 -11.52 -29.26 10.06
CA ARG A 276 -11.36 -28.51 8.80
C ARG A 276 -10.95 -27.06 9.04
N THR A 277 -11.50 -26.41 10.06
CA THR A 277 -11.25 -24.99 10.36
C THR A 277 -9.84 -24.78 10.90
N VAL A 278 -9.37 -25.66 11.78
CA VAL A 278 -8.06 -25.55 12.42
C VAL A 278 -6.92 -25.76 11.41
N THR A 279 -7.11 -26.65 10.43
CA THR A 279 -6.11 -26.96 9.40
C THR A 279 -6.17 -26.01 8.19
N PHE A 280 -7.14 -25.09 8.14
CA PHE A 280 -7.29 -24.19 6.99
C PHE A 280 -6.18 -23.11 6.98
N PRO A 281 -5.58 -22.80 5.80
CA PRO A 281 -4.38 -21.96 5.72
C PRO A 281 -4.60 -20.49 6.10
N ASP A 282 -5.83 -19.99 5.99
CA ASP A 282 -6.23 -18.63 6.34
C ASP A 282 -6.15 -18.35 7.85
N GLY A 283 -6.49 -19.33 8.70
CA GLY A 283 -6.30 -19.22 10.14
C GLY A 283 -4.82 -19.14 10.51
N ILE A 284 -4.00 -20.01 9.93
CA ILE A 284 -2.54 -20.00 10.12
C ILE A 284 -1.95 -18.66 9.71
N LEU A 285 -2.39 -18.12 8.56
CA LEU A 285 -2.00 -16.80 8.08
C LEU A 285 -2.32 -15.70 9.11
N ALA A 286 -3.51 -15.70 9.70
CA ALA A 286 -3.91 -14.70 10.70
C ALA A 286 -2.99 -14.72 11.93
N GLY A 287 -2.73 -15.90 12.50
CA GLY A 287 -1.85 -16.04 13.67
C GLY A 287 -0.40 -15.64 13.34
N PHE A 288 0.10 -16.06 12.18
CA PHE A 288 1.46 -15.73 11.72
C PHE A 288 1.64 -14.22 11.52
N LEU A 289 0.74 -13.57 10.79
CA LEU A 289 0.79 -12.11 10.59
C LEU A 289 0.72 -11.35 11.91
N ALA A 290 -0.13 -11.78 12.84
CA ALA A 290 -0.22 -11.17 14.16
C ALA A 290 1.13 -11.26 14.92
N ARG A 291 1.78 -12.43 14.87
CA ARG A 291 3.08 -12.65 15.52
C ARG A 291 4.17 -11.74 14.93
N GLU A 292 4.25 -11.69 13.61
CA GLU A 292 5.29 -10.94 12.90
C GLU A 292 5.10 -9.44 13.08
N LEU A 293 3.88 -8.93 12.92
CA LEU A 293 3.62 -7.49 13.07
C LEU A 293 3.89 -7.01 14.50
N VAL A 294 3.50 -7.77 15.53
CA VAL A 294 3.84 -7.42 16.92
C VAL A 294 5.35 -7.39 17.14
N THR A 295 6.09 -8.33 16.54
CA THR A 295 7.56 -8.41 16.67
C THR A 295 8.25 -7.20 16.06
N TRP A 296 7.93 -6.89 14.80
CA TRP A 296 8.63 -5.86 14.04
C TRP A 296 8.20 -4.46 14.46
N LEU A 297 6.90 -4.23 14.61
CA LEU A 297 6.39 -2.91 15.00
C LEU A 297 6.62 -2.65 16.50
N GLY A 298 6.60 -3.70 17.33
CA GLY A 298 7.03 -3.64 18.72
C GLY A 298 8.50 -3.20 18.89
N ALA A 299 9.38 -3.58 17.96
CA ALA A 299 10.77 -3.11 17.94
C ALA A 299 10.85 -1.58 17.82
N GLY A 300 10.04 -0.99 16.94
CA GLY A 300 9.92 0.46 16.77
C GLY A 300 9.44 1.17 18.03
N ILE A 301 8.42 0.61 18.71
CA ILE A 301 7.91 1.12 20.00
C ILE A 301 9.03 1.12 21.06
N SER A 302 9.75 0.00 21.19
CA SER A 302 10.86 -0.13 22.14
C SER A 302 12.02 0.81 21.83
N ALA A 303 12.37 1.02 20.57
CA ALA A 303 13.45 1.92 20.16
C ALA A 303 13.18 3.37 20.60
N ARG A 304 11.97 3.88 20.35
CA ARG A 304 11.57 5.22 20.83
C ARG A 304 11.45 5.26 22.35
N GLY A 305 10.91 4.22 22.97
CA GLY A 305 10.78 4.11 24.42
C GLY A 305 12.12 4.24 25.16
N ARG A 306 13.19 3.65 24.62
CA ARG A 306 14.56 3.80 25.17
C ARG A 306 15.07 5.23 25.07
N ARG A 307 14.86 5.92 23.95
CA ARG A 307 15.25 7.32 23.76
C ARG A 307 14.52 8.25 24.73
N VAL A 308 13.21 8.05 24.92
CA VAL A 308 12.42 8.82 25.89
C VAL A 308 12.90 8.55 27.32
N LYS A 309 13.23 7.30 27.65
CA LYS A 309 13.79 6.96 28.97
C LYS A 309 15.13 7.68 29.21
N ALA A 310 16.03 7.70 28.22
CA ALA A 310 17.30 8.40 28.33
C ALA A 310 17.12 9.90 28.60
N LYS A 311 16.26 10.57 27.82
CA LYS A 311 15.93 12.00 28.02
C LYS A 311 15.31 12.28 29.39
N ASN A 312 14.44 11.40 29.88
CA ASN A 312 13.84 11.56 31.20
C ASN A 312 14.87 11.38 32.34
N VAL A 313 15.88 10.51 32.15
CA VAL A 313 16.98 10.32 33.12
C VAL A 313 17.90 11.54 33.12
N GLU A 314 18.25 12.05 31.95
CA GLU A 314 19.06 13.27 31.80
C GLU A 314 18.38 14.49 32.43
N ALA A 315 17.11 14.74 32.11
CA ALA A 315 16.33 15.82 32.71
C ALA A 315 16.27 15.70 34.25
N ARG A 316 16.21 14.47 34.76
CA ARG A 316 16.25 14.25 36.22
C ARG A 316 17.63 14.51 36.81
N ALA A 317 18.70 14.09 36.14
CA ALA A 317 20.07 14.34 36.59
C ALA A 317 20.41 15.84 36.58
N GLU A 318 19.92 16.60 35.59
CA GLU A 318 20.03 18.07 35.57
C GLU A 318 19.28 18.72 36.72
N TYR A 319 18.07 18.24 37.01
CA TYR A 319 17.30 18.70 38.16
C TYR A 319 18.04 18.43 39.49
N ASP A 320 18.55 17.21 39.67
CA ASP A 320 19.28 16.84 40.88
C ASP A 320 20.59 17.65 41.01
N ARG A 321 21.26 17.99 39.89
CA ARG A 321 22.43 18.89 39.86
C ARG A 321 22.07 20.32 40.29
N LYS A 322 21.01 20.89 39.72
CA LYS A 322 20.51 22.23 40.08
C LYS A 322 20.07 22.31 41.54
N LEU A 323 19.56 21.22 42.10
CA LEU A 323 19.20 21.13 43.50
C LEU A 323 20.45 21.10 44.40
N ALA A 324 21.50 20.39 44.00
CA ALA A 324 22.76 20.31 44.76
C ALA A 324 23.59 21.60 44.70
N GLU A 325 23.44 22.40 43.64
CA GLU A 325 24.09 23.72 43.50
C GLU A 325 23.41 24.82 44.32
N GLN A 326 22.22 24.58 44.89
CA GLN A 326 21.62 25.53 45.82
C GLN A 326 22.39 25.54 47.15
N PRO A 327 22.89 26.69 47.62
CA PRO A 327 23.57 26.78 48.90
C PRO A 327 22.60 26.41 50.03
N ASP A 328 23.04 25.51 50.92
CA ASP A 328 22.35 25.22 52.18
C ASP A 328 22.27 26.50 53.01
N HIS A 329 21.14 27.20 52.96
CA HIS A 329 20.82 28.24 53.92
C HIS A 329 20.25 27.57 55.17
N ARG A 330 21.14 27.14 56.07
CA ARG A 330 20.82 26.92 57.48
C ARG A 330 20.85 28.23 58.25
#